data_AF-A0A8T0AIP5-F1
#
_entry.id   AF-A0A8T0AIP5-F1
#
_cell.length_a   1.000
_cell.length_b   1.000
_cell.length_c   1.000
_cell.angle_alpha   90.00
_cell.angle_beta   90.00
_cell.angle_gamma   90.00
#
_symmetry.space_group_name_H-M   'P 1'
#
loop_
_entity.id
_entity.type
_entity.pdbx_description
1 polymer ?
#
loop_
_entity_poly.entity_id
_entity_poly.type
_entity_poly.pdbx_seq_one_letter_code
_entity_poly.pdbx_strand_id
1 'polypeptide(L)'
;MDSVRKYLQGTDCIAGVFVQSAKQTMSIYEAKSKGLLTPGASLVLLEAQAATGFIIDPLRNAKLSVEEAVDQGVSGLELKNKLLSAEKAVTGYTDPHTGDTISLFQALKKDLIVKDHGIRLLEAQIATGGIIDPVHSHRVPVEVAYKRGYFDEEMNQILSDPGDDTKGFFDPNTQENLTYLQLLDRCVKDPQTGLTLLILQK
;
A
#
# COMPACT_ATOMS: atom_id res chain seq x y z
N MET A 1 -23.85 -8.94 0.41
CA MET A 1 -23.37 -7.62 0.91
C MET A 1 -21.84 -7.53 0.91
N ASP A 2 -21.11 -8.65 0.90
CA ASP A 2 -19.63 -8.67 0.86
C ASP A 2 -19.00 -8.13 -0.43
N SER A 3 -19.74 -8.14 -1.54
CA SER A 3 -19.26 -7.66 -2.85
C SER A 3 -19.00 -6.14 -2.91
N VAL A 4 -19.65 -5.35 -2.05
CA VAL A 4 -19.52 -3.88 -2.02
C VAL A 4 -18.42 -3.45 -1.03
N ARG A 5 -18.19 -4.24 0.03
CA ARG A 5 -17.22 -3.92 1.08
C ARG A 5 -15.80 -3.73 0.53
N LYS A 6 -15.39 -4.54 -0.45
CA LYS A 6 -14.08 -4.41 -1.13
C LYS A 6 -13.92 -3.07 -1.85
N TYR A 7 -15.01 -2.46 -2.32
CA TYR A 7 -14.98 -1.15 -2.97
C TYR A 7 -15.02 0.00 -1.97
N LEU A 8 -15.60 -0.21 -0.79
CA LEU A 8 -15.68 0.81 0.27
C LEU A 8 -14.43 0.85 1.14
N GLN A 9 -13.77 -0.29 1.38
CA GLN A 9 -12.66 -0.41 2.34
C GLN A 9 -11.41 -1.09 1.78
N GLY A 10 -11.44 -1.59 0.55
CA GLY A 10 -10.38 -2.45 -0.01
C GLY A 10 -10.45 -3.91 0.45
N THR A 11 -9.57 -4.73 -0.09
CA THR A 11 -9.19 -6.05 0.42
C THR A 11 -7.92 -5.95 1.26
N ASP A 12 -7.60 -7.02 2.00
CA ASP A 12 -6.54 -7.00 3.01
C ASP A 12 -5.15 -6.68 2.41
N CYS A 13 -4.58 -5.51 2.77
CA CYS A 13 -3.17 -5.20 2.54
C CYS A 13 -2.27 -6.00 3.50
N ILE A 14 -0.96 -6.04 3.22
CA ILE A 14 0.05 -6.57 4.17
C ILE A 14 0.05 -5.69 5.42
N ALA A 15 -0.58 -6.17 6.50
CA ALA A 15 -0.86 -5.43 7.73
C ALA A 15 0.33 -5.39 8.70
N GLY A 16 1.22 -6.38 8.60
CA GLY A 16 2.29 -6.61 9.55
C GLY A 16 3.13 -7.80 9.14
N VAL A 17 3.94 -8.28 10.08
CA VAL A 17 4.72 -9.51 9.88
C VAL A 17 4.39 -10.53 10.95
N PHE A 18 4.52 -11.81 10.57
CA PHE A 18 4.44 -12.94 11.48
C PHE A 18 5.80 -13.63 11.53
N VAL A 19 6.48 -13.57 12.67
CA VAL A 19 7.77 -14.23 12.89
C VAL A 19 7.52 -15.68 13.27
N GLN A 20 7.85 -16.60 12.38
CA GLN A 20 7.46 -18.00 12.51
C GLN A 20 8.16 -18.71 13.68
N SER A 21 9.45 -18.42 13.91
CA SER A 21 10.24 -19.00 15.00
C SER A 21 9.69 -18.64 16.38
N ALA A 22 9.29 -17.37 16.55
CA ALA A 22 8.73 -16.83 17.80
C ALA A 22 7.21 -16.97 17.91
N LYS A 23 6.53 -17.37 16.82
CA LYS A 23 5.06 -17.36 16.68
C LYS A 23 4.44 -16.02 17.09
N GLN A 24 5.08 -14.93 16.68
CA GLN A 24 4.74 -13.58 17.10
C GLN A 24 4.35 -12.71 15.91
N THR A 25 3.18 -12.07 16.01
CA THR A 25 2.77 -10.97 15.13
C THR A 25 3.39 -9.66 15.63
N MET A 26 3.81 -8.79 14.69
CA MET A 26 4.29 -7.44 15.00
C MET A 26 3.98 -6.48 13.85
N SER A 27 4.00 -5.18 14.14
CA SER A 27 3.88 -4.15 13.09
C SER A 27 5.13 -4.13 12.21
N ILE A 28 4.99 -3.57 11.00
CA ILE A 28 6.14 -3.39 10.08
C ILE A 28 7.22 -2.51 10.75
N TYR A 29 6.82 -1.46 11.47
CA TYR A 29 7.75 -0.57 12.15
C TYR A 29 8.48 -1.24 13.32
N GLU A 30 7.80 -2.10 14.08
CA GLU A 30 8.44 -2.89 15.12
C GLU A 30 9.45 -3.88 14.51
N ALA A 31 9.09 -4.55 13.42
CA ALA A 31 9.96 -5.46 12.69
C ALA A 31 11.22 -4.76 12.16
N LYS A 32 11.07 -3.53 11.63
CA LYS A 32 12.18 -2.64 11.26
C LYS A 32 13.08 -2.37 12.47
N SER A 33 12.49 -1.95 13.58
CA SER A 33 13.23 -1.56 14.80
C SER A 33 14.03 -2.72 15.41
N LYS A 34 13.53 -3.95 15.24
CA LYS A 34 14.21 -5.20 15.62
C LYS A 34 15.20 -5.72 14.59
N GLY A 35 15.38 -5.05 13.45
CA GLY A 35 16.28 -5.46 12.37
C GLY A 35 15.81 -6.69 11.58
N LEU A 36 14.53 -7.08 11.72
CA LEU A 36 13.96 -8.23 11.00
C LEU A 36 13.65 -7.87 9.54
N LEU A 37 13.22 -6.62 9.32
CA LEU A 37 13.08 -5.99 8.01
C LEU A 37 14.11 -4.87 7.83
N THR A 38 14.57 -4.68 6.59
CA THR A 38 15.45 -3.55 6.27
C THR A 38 14.66 -2.23 6.32
N PRO A 39 15.32 -1.08 6.56
CA PRO A 39 14.65 0.22 6.54
C PRO A 39 13.93 0.51 5.21
N GLY A 40 14.52 0.10 4.08
CA GLY A 40 13.94 0.28 2.75
C GLY A 40 12.66 -0.54 2.55
N ALA A 41 12.72 -1.86 2.81
CA ALA A 41 11.55 -2.72 2.67
C ALA A 41 10.40 -2.30 3.61
N SER A 42 10.74 -1.87 4.83
CA SER A 42 9.76 -1.40 5.81
C SER A 42 9.05 -0.12 5.36
N LEU A 43 9.79 0.84 4.81
CA LEU A 43 9.21 2.07 4.26
C LEU A 43 8.24 1.75 3.12
N VAL A 44 8.66 0.91 2.18
CA VAL A 44 7.85 0.55 1.01
C VAL A 44 6.52 -0.12 1.41
N LEU A 45 6.56 -1.03 2.41
CA LEU A 45 5.34 -1.67 2.92
C LEU A 45 4.41 -0.67 3.65
N LEU A 46 4.97 0.26 4.42
CA LEU A 46 4.18 1.30 5.10
C LEU A 46 3.60 2.33 4.11
N GLU A 47 4.33 2.68 3.05
CA GLU A 47 3.81 3.51 1.96
C GLU A 47 2.64 2.82 1.26
N ALA A 48 2.73 1.51 1.02
CA ALA A 48 1.62 0.74 0.47
C ALA A 48 0.40 0.72 1.39
N GLN A 49 0.57 0.62 2.71
CA GLN A 49 -0.53 0.77 3.67
C GLN A 49 -1.18 2.16 3.57
N ALA A 50 -0.38 3.23 3.64
CA ALA A 50 -0.87 4.61 3.53
C ALA A 50 -1.61 4.84 2.20
N ALA A 51 -1.07 4.34 1.09
CA ALA A 51 -1.65 4.51 -0.24
C ALA A 51 -2.89 3.65 -0.51
N THR A 52 -3.21 2.71 0.38
CA THR A 52 -4.38 1.83 0.28
C THR A 52 -5.46 2.16 1.32
N GLY A 53 -5.22 3.15 2.18
CA GLY A 53 -6.22 3.79 3.03
C GLY A 53 -5.72 4.14 4.42
N PHE A 54 -4.96 3.24 5.05
CA PHE A 54 -4.65 3.34 6.48
C PHE A 54 -3.33 2.65 6.81
N ILE A 55 -2.61 3.18 7.81
CA ILE A 55 -1.58 2.44 8.51
C ILE A 55 -2.26 1.44 9.46
N ILE A 56 -1.78 0.21 9.48
CA ILE A 56 -2.40 -0.87 10.25
C ILE A 56 -1.59 -1.16 11.51
N ASP A 57 -2.26 -1.17 12.66
CA ASP A 57 -1.75 -1.78 13.88
C ASP A 57 -2.29 -3.22 13.97
N PRO A 58 -1.48 -4.25 13.65
CA PRO A 58 -1.95 -5.63 13.66
C PRO A 58 -2.18 -6.18 15.07
N LEU A 59 -1.62 -5.57 16.11
CA LEU A 59 -1.78 -6.02 17.49
C LEU A 59 -3.11 -5.55 18.08
N ARG A 60 -3.53 -4.34 17.71
CA ARG A 60 -4.81 -3.75 18.13
C ARG A 60 -5.93 -3.93 17.10
N ASN A 61 -5.62 -4.52 15.95
CA ASN A 61 -6.51 -4.61 14.79
C ASN A 61 -7.11 -3.23 14.43
N ALA A 62 -6.28 -2.19 14.45
CA ALA A 62 -6.69 -0.82 14.25
C ALA A 62 -6.22 -0.28 12.89
N LYS A 63 -7.07 0.56 12.29
CA LYS A 63 -6.79 1.31 11.06
C LYS A 63 -6.60 2.77 11.45
N LEU A 64 -5.43 3.33 11.15
CA LEU A 64 -5.01 4.64 11.59
C LEU A 64 -4.67 5.50 10.38
N SER A 65 -4.95 6.80 10.44
CA SER A 65 -4.29 7.77 9.57
C SER A 65 -2.78 7.79 9.83
N VAL A 66 -2.01 8.37 8.92
CA VAL A 66 -0.55 8.50 9.12
C VAL A 66 -0.23 9.28 10.40
N GLU A 67 -1.01 10.30 10.72
CA GLU A 67 -0.80 11.10 11.93
C GLU A 67 -1.07 10.30 13.20
N GLU A 68 -2.21 9.61 13.26
CA GLU A 68 -2.55 8.75 14.40
C GLU A 68 -1.54 7.62 14.60
N ALA A 69 -1.03 7.03 13.51
CA ALA A 69 -0.02 5.98 13.57
C ALA A 69 1.30 6.47 14.16
N VAL A 70 1.68 7.72 13.89
CA VAL A 70 2.88 8.34 14.49
C VAL A 70 2.64 8.64 15.97
N ASP A 71 1.49 9.23 16.31
CA ASP A 71 1.13 9.58 17.69
C ASP A 71 1.04 8.33 18.59
N GLN A 72 0.58 7.21 18.03
CA GLN A 72 0.46 5.92 18.75
C GLN A 72 1.71 5.02 18.65
N GLY A 73 2.78 5.49 17.97
CA GLY A 73 4.04 4.74 17.83
C GLY A 73 3.98 3.51 16.93
N VAL A 74 2.93 3.37 16.11
CA VAL A 74 2.79 2.32 15.08
C VAL A 74 3.69 2.62 13.88
N SER A 75 4.01 3.89 13.65
CA SER A 75 5.05 4.34 12.72
C SER A 75 5.98 5.34 13.40
N GLY A 76 7.22 5.41 12.94
CA GLY A 76 8.20 6.39 13.41
C GLY A 76 7.97 7.79 12.85
N LEU A 77 8.26 8.81 13.66
CA LEU A 77 8.18 10.23 13.27
C LEU A 77 9.06 10.55 12.06
N GLU A 78 10.19 9.85 11.90
CA GLU A 78 11.12 10.01 10.78
C GLU A 78 10.51 9.62 9.43
N LEU A 79 9.43 8.83 9.44
CA LEU A 79 8.72 8.39 8.23
C LEU A 79 7.52 9.28 7.92
N LYS A 80 7.05 10.13 8.87
CA LYS A 80 5.80 10.89 8.77
C LYS A 80 5.62 11.57 7.41
N ASN A 81 6.59 12.38 6.98
CA ASN A 81 6.48 13.13 5.73
C ASN A 81 6.41 12.25 4.47
N LYS A 82 7.12 11.11 4.48
CA LYS A 82 7.08 10.15 3.36
C LYS A 82 5.74 9.46 3.30
N LEU A 83 5.22 9.03 4.46
CA LEU A 83 3.92 8.37 4.55
C LEU A 83 2.77 9.33 4.23
N LEU A 84 2.81 10.60 4.66
CA LEU A 84 1.85 11.62 4.24
C LEU A 84 1.88 11.84 2.72
N SER A 85 3.07 11.75 2.09
CA SER A 85 3.15 11.83 0.63
C SER A 85 2.52 10.62 -0.07
N ALA A 86 2.57 9.43 0.54
CA ALA A 86 1.92 8.23 0.02
C ALA A 86 0.40 8.23 0.30
N GLU A 87 -0.04 8.77 1.44
CA GLU A 87 -1.46 8.92 1.82
C GLU A 87 -2.24 9.80 0.82
N LYS A 88 -1.55 10.72 0.12
CA LYS A 88 -2.12 11.48 -1.02
C LYS A 88 -2.63 10.60 -2.16
N ALA A 89 -2.17 9.35 -2.27
CA ALA A 89 -2.76 8.40 -3.21
C ALA A 89 -4.23 8.07 -2.89
N VAL A 90 -4.67 8.32 -1.65
CA VAL A 90 -6.03 8.14 -1.16
C VAL A 90 -6.77 9.47 -1.08
N THR A 91 -6.14 10.50 -0.50
CA THR A 91 -6.78 11.82 -0.28
C THR A 91 -6.70 12.74 -1.49
N GLY A 92 -5.91 12.37 -2.50
CA GLY A 92 -5.66 13.12 -3.72
C GLY A 92 -4.44 14.06 -3.63
N TYR A 93 -3.93 14.39 -4.81
CA TYR A 93 -2.85 15.36 -5.01
C TYR A 93 -3.46 16.70 -5.45
N THR A 94 -2.81 17.81 -5.11
CA THR A 94 -3.22 19.13 -5.60
C THR A 94 -2.53 19.43 -6.93
N ASP A 95 -3.29 19.69 -7.99
CA ASP A 95 -2.73 20.17 -9.25
C ASP A 95 -2.22 21.61 -9.05
N PRO A 96 -0.92 21.90 -9.26
CA PRO A 96 -0.37 23.23 -9.06
C PRO A 96 -0.90 24.27 -10.06
N HIS A 97 -1.49 23.86 -11.18
CA HIS A 97 -2.01 24.78 -12.20
C HIS A 97 -3.47 25.15 -11.96
N THR A 98 -4.29 24.22 -11.47
CA THR A 98 -5.74 24.46 -11.29
C THR A 98 -6.17 24.56 -9.83
N GLY A 99 -5.37 24.01 -8.90
CA GLY A 99 -5.72 23.87 -7.49
C GLY A 99 -6.64 22.68 -7.21
N ASP A 100 -7.04 21.92 -8.22
CA ASP A 100 -7.97 20.80 -8.08
C ASP A 100 -7.32 19.57 -7.43
N THR A 101 -8.15 18.75 -6.79
CA THR A 101 -7.75 17.42 -6.32
C THR A 101 -7.73 16.44 -7.49
N ILE A 102 -6.56 15.86 -7.76
CA ILE A 102 -6.33 14.87 -8.82
C ILE A 102 -5.91 13.51 -8.24
N SER A 103 -6.15 12.44 -8.99
CA SER A 103 -5.78 11.08 -8.57
C SER A 103 -4.28 10.81 -8.64
N LEU A 104 -3.85 9.71 -8.01
CA LEU A 104 -2.48 9.21 -8.09
C LEU A 104 -2.00 9.08 -9.54
N PHE A 105 -2.83 8.51 -10.41
CA PHE A 105 -2.50 8.31 -11.82
C PHE A 105 -2.41 9.63 -12.61
N GLN A 106 -3.29 10.59 -12.32
CA GLN A 106 -3.23 11.91 -12.95
C GLN A 106 -1.98 12.67 -12.51
N ALA A 107 -1.61 12.58 -11.23
CA ALA A 107 -0.36 13.13 -10.72
C ALA A 107 0.87 12.49 -11.39
N LEU A 108 0.81 11.17 -11.64
CA LEU A 108 1.83 10.43 -12.39
C LEU A 108 1.98 10.94 -13.83
N LYS A 109 0.88 11.08 -14.58
CA LYS A 109 0.88 11.59 -15.97
C LYS A 109 1.32 13.07 -16.06
N LYS A 110 1.27 13.81 -14.96
CA LYS A 110 1.70 15.22 -14.86
C LYS A 110 3.10 15.36 -14.25
N ASP A 111 3.83 14.26 -14.05
CA ASP A 111 5.18 14.24 -13.47
C ASP A 111 5.27 14.89 -12.07
N LEU A 112 4.17 14.92 -11.31
CA LEU A 112 4.14 15.47 -9.95
C LEU A 112 4.68 14.48 -8.90
N ILE A 113 4.82 13.22 -9.29
CA ILE A 113 5.39 12.14 -8.47
C ILE A 113 6.40 11.36 -9.29
N VAL A 114 7.40 10.78 -8.61
CA VAL A 114 8.39 9.91 -9.24
C VAL A 114 7.70 8.69 -9.84
N LYS A 115 8.04 8.36 -11.09
CA LYS A 115 7.35 7.33 -11.88
C LYS A 115 7.26 5.98 -11.16
N ASP A 116 8.41 5.43 -10.77
CA ASP A 116 8.51 4.11 -10.12
C ASP A 116 7.76 4.08 -8.78
N HIS A 117 7.78 5.20 -8.04
CA HIS A 117 7.02 5.34 -6.81
C HIS A 117 5.50 5.29 -7.09
N GLY A 118 5.02 6.05 -8.07
CA GLY A 118 3.60 6.08 -8.43
C GLY A 118 3.09 4.74 -8.96
N ILE A 119 3.87 4.05 -9.80
CA ILE A 119 3.56 2.70 -10.31
C ILE A 119 3.38 1.72 -9.15
N ARG A 120 4.31 1.71 -8.19
CA ARG A 120 4.25 0.85 -7.01
C ARG A 120 3.01 1.09 -6.15
N LEU A 121 2.59 2.35 -5.98
CA LEU A 121 1.38 2.68 -5.22
C LEU A 121 0.10 2.28 -5.98
N LEU A 122 0.05 2.45 -7.31
CA LEU A 122 -1.07 2.01 -8.14
C LEU A 122 -1.26 0.50 -8.08
N GLU A 123 -0.16 -0.23 -8.17
CA GLU A 123 -0.12 -1.67 -8.05
C GLU A 123 -0.71 -2.15 -6.71
N ALA A 124 -0.28 -1.53 -5.60
CA ALA A 124 -0.83 -1.84 -4.28
C ALA A 124 -2.33 -1.56 -4.20
N GLN A 125 -2.84 -0.48 -4.80
CA GLN A 125 -4.28 -0.20 -4.88
C GLN A 125 -5.03 -1.28 -5.66
N ILE A 126 -4.55 -1.67 -6.84
CA ILE A 126 -5.21 -2.70 -7.68
C ILE A 126 -5.30 -4.03 -6.93
N ALA A 127 -4.18 -4.48 -6.37
CA ALA A 127 -4.12 -5.72 -5.60
C ALA A 127 -4.99 -5.71 -4.33
N THR A 128 -5.32 -4.52 -3.82
CA THR A 128 -6.19 -4.33 -2.65
C THR A 128 -7.62 -3.93 -3.00
N GLY A 129 -8.10 -4.24 -4.22
CA GLY A 129 -9.52 -4.15 -4.58
C GLY A 129 -9.88 -3.08 -5.62
N GLY A 130 -8.90 -2.36 -6.15
CA GLY A 130 -9.09 -1.42 -7.26
C GLY A 130 -8.54 -0.02 -7.00
N ILE A 131 -8.57 0.81 -8.04
CA ILE A 131 -8.05 2.18 -8.05
C ILE A 131 -8.88 3.06 -7.12
N ILE A 132 -8.23 3.93 -6.35
CA ILE A 132 -8.92 4.85 -5.44
C ILE A 132 -9.33 6.13 -6.18
N ASP A 133 -10.61 6.48 -6.03
CA ASP A 133 -11.14 7.80 -6.39
C ASP A 133 -10.95 8.73 -5.18
N PRO A 134 -10.09 9.76 -5.28
CA PRO A 134 -9.78 10.63 -4.15
C PRO A 134 -10.93 11.59 -3.80
N VAL A 135 -11.82 11.89 -4.75
CA VAL A 135 -12.93 12.85 -4.55
C VAL A 135 -14.07 12.19 -3.78
N HIS A 136 -14.35 10.92 -4.08
CA HIS A 136 -15.45 10.16 -3.48
C HIS A 136 -14.99 9.17 -2.40
N SER A 137 -13.68 9.09 -2.14
CA SER A 137 -13.04 8.29 -1.09
C SER A 137 -13.45 6.80 -1.10
N HIS A 138 -13.54 6.22 -2.30
CA HIS A 138 -13.87 4.81 -2.49
C HIS A 138 -13.05 4.22 -3.65
N ARG A 139 -12.99 2.90 -3.73
CA ARG A 139 -12.35 2.20 -4.85
C ARG A 139 -13.32 2.03 -6.01
N VAL A 140 -12.82 2.22 -7.21
CA VAL A 140 -13.54 2.00 -8.45
C VAL A 140 -12.95 0.80 -9.21
N PRO A 141 -13.77 -0.01 -9.89
CA PRO A 141 -13.28 -1.00 -10.85
C PRO A 141 -12.42 -0.36 -11.94
N VAL A 142 -11.50 -1.13 -12.52
CA VAL A 142 -10.58 -0.68 -13.57
C VAL A 142 -11.31 -0.03 -14.74
N GLU A 143 -12.44 -0.61 -15.17
CA GLU A 143 -13.24 -0.09 -16.30
C GLU A 143 -13.88 1.26 -15.99
N VAL A 144 -14.19 1.52 -14.72
CA VAL A 144 -14.70 2.82 -14.25
C VAL A 144 -13.55 3.81 -14.10
N ALA A 145 -12.39 3.35 -13.61
CA ALA A 145 -11.18 4.16 -13.51
C ALA A 145 -10.74 4.71 -14.88
N TYR A 146 -10.85 3.90 -15.94
CA TYR A 146 -10.61 4.35 -17.33
C TYR A 146 -11.51 5.51 -17.74
N LYS A 147 -12.82 5.39 -17.50
CA LYS A 147 -13.80 6.43 -17.86
C LYS A 147 -13.58 7.74 -17.10
N ARG A 148 -13.05 7.67 -15.88
CA ARG A 148 -12.74 8.84 -15.04
C ARG A 148 -11.32 9.39 -15.25
N GLY A 149 -10.51 8.73 -16.08
CA GLY A 149 -9.11 9.10 -16.28
C GLY A 149 -8.24 8.90 -15.03
N TYR A 150 -8.64 8.00 -14.13
CA TYR A 150 -7.86 7.60 -12.94
C TYR A 150 -6.95 6.42 -13.21
N PHE A 151 -7.03 5.83 -14.40
CA PHE A 151 -6.19 4.75 -14.87
C PHE A 151 -6.34 4.67 -16.40
N ASP A 152 -5.44 3.98 -17.11
CA ASP A 152 -5.56 3.73 -18.55
C ASP A 152 -5.07 2.32 -18.96
N GLU A 153 -5.34 1.94 -20.22
CA GLU A 153 -4.95 0.64 -20.76
C GLU A 153 -3.43 0.48 -20.85
N GLU A 154 -2.70 1.57 -21.16
CA GLU A 154 -1.24 1.59 -21.21
C GLU A 154 -0.63 1.20 -19.85
N MET A 155 -1.07 1.85 -18.77
CA MET A 155 -0.62 1.54 -17.42
C MET A 155 -1.05 0.14 -16.98
N ASN A 156 -2.23 -0.32 -17.42
CA ASN A 156 -2.66 -1.68 -17.14
C ASN A 156 -1.77 -2.73 -17.80
N GLN A 157 -1.30 -2.48 -19.03
CA GLN A 157 -0.32 -3.36 -19.68
C GLN A 157 1.01 -3.35 -18.93
N ILE A 158 1.50 -2.18 -18.52
CA ILE A 158 2.72 -2.06 -17.70
C ILE A 158 2.60 -2.89 -16.41
N LEU A 159 1.50 -2.74 -15.67
CA LEU A 159 1.29 -3.46 -14.40
C LEU A 159 0.98 -4.96 -14.59
N SER A 160 0.53 -5.37 -15.77
CA SER A 160 0.27 -6.78 -16.09
C SER A 160 1.53 -7.53 -16.53
N ASP A 161 2.56 -6.82 -16.99
CA ASP A 161 3.84 -7.41 -17.37
C ASP A 161 4.80 -7.42 -16.15
N PRO A 162 5.15 -8.59 -15.59
CA PRO A 162 6.02 -8.70 -14.41
C PRO A 162 7.50 -8.49 -14.76
N GLY A 163 7.81 -7.40 -15.46
CA GLY A 163 9.15 -6.89 -15.71
C GLY A 163 9.79 -6.28 -14.46
N ASP A 164 11.01 -5.76 -14.60
CA ASP A 164 11.73 -5.16 -13.47
C ASP A 164 11.09 -3.86 -12.96
N ASP A 165 10.41 -3.12 -13.84
CA ASP A 165 9.76 -1.83 -13.53
C ASP A 165 8.58 -1.96 -12.56
N THR A 166 8.00 -3.16 -12.39
CA THR A 166 6.84 -3.42 -11.50
C THR A 166 7.21 -4.16 -10.22
N LYS A 167 8.45 -4.65 -10.09
CA LYS A 167 8.92 -5.40 -8.92
C LYS A 167 9.42 -4.47 -7.81
N GLY A 168 8.51 -3.66 -7.30
CA GLY A 168 8.82 -2.62 -6.30
C GLY A 168 8.95 -3.11 -4.85
N PHE A 169 8.63 -4.37 -4.56
CA PHE A 169 8.59 -4.93 -3.20
C PHE A 169 9.63 -6.03 -3.01
N PHE A 170 10.17 -6.16 -1.80
CA PHE A 170 11.26 -7.11 -1.52
C PHE A 170 10.77 -8.23 -0.58
N ASP A 171 10.97 -9.49 -0.95
CA ASP A 171 10.74 -10.62 -0.04
C ASP A 171 11.99 -10.88 0.84
N PRO A 172 11.92 -10.69 2.16
CA PRO A 172 13.04 -10.90 3.06
C PRO A 172 13.47 -12.37 3.21
N ASN A 173 12.66 -13.35 2.78
CA ASN A 173 12.99 -14.76 2.88
C ASN A 173 13.80 -15.24 1.67
N THR A 174 13.36 -14.91 0.45
CA THR A 174 14.02 -15.32 -0.80
C THR A 174 15.01 -14.29 -1.32
N GLN A 175 14.97 -13.05 -0.79
CA GLN A 175 15.79 -11.91 -1.21
C GLN A 175 15.56 -11.49 -2.67
N GLU A 176 14.35 -11.68 -3.18
CA GLU A 176 13.98 -11.27 -4.54
C GLU A 176 13.04 -10.07 -4.53
N ASN A 177 13.05 -9.32 -5.64
CA ASN A 177 12.08 -8.28 -5.89
C ASN A 177 10.83 -8.87 -6.55
N LEU A 178 9.66 -8.46 -6.07
CA LEU A 178 8.34 -8.96 -6.43
C LEU A 178 7.37 -7.81 -6.67
N THR A 179 6.32 -8.13 -7.42
CA THR A 179 5.09 -7.33 -7.45
C THR A 179 4.41 -7.37 -6.08
N TYR A 180 3.60 -6.37 -5.73
CA TYR A 180 2.83 -6.38 -4.49
C TYR A 180 1.91 -7.60 -4.39
N LEU A 181 1.29 -7.99 -5.52
CA LEU A 181 0.42 -9.15 -5.59
C LEU A 181 1.20 -10.45 -5.32
N GLN A 182 2.38 -10.61 -5.93
CA GLN A 182 3.25 -11.76 -5.66
C GLN A 182 3.70 -11.83 -4.20
N LEU A 183 3.96 -10.69 -3.55
CA LEU A 183 4.31 -10.66 -2.13
C LEU A 183 3.10 -10.98 -1.24
N LEU A 184 1.90 -10.49 -1.59
CA LEU A 184 0.65 -10.82 -0.90
C LEU A 184 0.36 -12.32 -0.94
N ASP A 185 0.60 -12.99 -2.07
CA ASP A 185 0.39 -14.44 -2.22
C ASP A 185 1.29 -15.28 -1.30
N ARG A 186 2.37 -14.69 -0.76
CA ARG A 186 3.28 -15.33 0.21
C ARG A 186 2.92 -15.05 1.66
N CYS A 187 1.91 -14.21 1.90
CA CYS A 187 1.47 -13.86 3.24
C CYS A 187 0.50 -14.92 3.80
N VAL A 188 0.31 -14.90 5.12
CA VAL A 188 -0.71 -15.71 5.82
C VAL A 188 -1.78 -14.82 6.41
N LYS A 189 -2.99 -15.36 6.56
CA LYS A 189 -4.02 -14.68 7.33
C LYS A 189 -3.91 -15.05 8.80
N ASP A 190 -3.89 -14.05 9.65
CA ASP A 190 -4.06 -14.23 11.08
C ASP A 190 -5.48 -14.78 11.37
N PRO A 191 -5.62 -15.92 12.05
CA PRO A 191 -6.92 -16.56 12.25
C PRO A 191 -7.84 -15.80 13.20
N GLN A 192 -7.30 -14.90 14.04
CA GLN A 192 -8.09 -14.12 14.99
C GLN A 192 -8.58 -12.80 14.40
N THR A 193 -7.71 -12.10 13.68
CA THR A 193 -7.99 -10.76 13.14
C THR A 193 -8.39 -10.78 11.67
N GLY A 194 -8.04 -11.83 10.94
CA GLY A 194 -8.21 -11.92 9.48
C GLY A 194 -7.18 -11.13 8.68
N LEU A 195 -6.25 -10.43 9.35
CA LEU A 195 -5.24 -9.59 8.71
C LEU A 195 -4.21 -10.43 7.96
N THR A 196 -3.78 -9.91 6.81
CA THR A 196 -2.71 -10.51 6.00
C THR A 196 -1.35 -10.11 6.56
N LEU A 197 -0.53 -11.09 6.95
CA LEU A 197 0.78 -10.92 7.57
C LEU A 197 1.87 -11.56 6.71
N LEU A 198 2.95 -10.81 6.45
CA LEU A 198 4.13 -11.35 5.77
C LEU A 198 4.88 -12.29 6.72
N ILE A 199 5.10 -13.54 6.30
CA ILE A 199 5.85 -14.50 7.11
C ILE A 199 7.33 -14.15 7.08
N LEU A 200 7.97 -14.10 8.24
CA LEU A 200 9.42 -14.10 8.37
C LEU A 200 9.86 -15.46 8.91
N GLN A 201 10.67 -16.19 8.13
CA GLN A 201 11.16 -17.53 8.47
C GLN A 201 12.36 -17.52 9.45
N LYS A 202 12.85 -16.33 9.82
CA LYS A 202 14.00 -16.13 10.71
C LYS A 202 13.72 -16.57 12.14
#